data_AF-A0A428NJ71-F1
#
_entry.id   AF-A0A428NJ71-F1
#
_cell.length_a   1.000
_cell.length_b   1.000
_cell.length_c   1.000
_cell.angle_alpha   90.00
_cell.angle_beta   90.00
_cell.angle_gamma   90.00
#
_symmetry.space_group_name_H-M   'P 1'
#
loop_
_entity.id
_entity.type
_entity.pdbx_description
1 polymer ?
#
loop_
_entity_poly.entity_id
_entity_poly.type
_entity_poly.pdbx_seq_one_letter_code
_entity_poly.pdbx_strand_id
1 'polypeptide(L)' 'MPLAGHCLCKAVTYTVDMDEPLLVGYDHCDDCQRQSGSTYSLVGVVKKDWLAMNGP' A
#
# COMPACT_ATOMS: atom_id res chain seq x y z
N MET A 1 -5.90 0.35 13.39
CA MET A 1 -6.99 0.31 12.37
C MET A 1 -6.70 -0.88 11.50
N PRO A 2 -7.64 -1.80 11.21
CA PRO A 2 -7.34 -2.92 10.34
C PRO A 2 -6.86 -2.37 8.99
N LEU A 3 -5.63 -2.72 8.60
CA LEU A 3 -5.00 -2.30 7.35
C LEU A 3 -5.69 -3.02 6.20
N ALA A 4 -6.76 -2.44 5.69
CA ALA A 4 -7.52 -2.95 4.56
C ALA A 4 -7.73 -1.85 3.52
N GLY A 5 -7.79 -2.25 2.26
CA GLY A 5 -7.97 -1.30 1.16
C GLY A 5 -8.29 -1.97 -0.16
N HIS A 6 -8.39 -1.15 -1.20
CA HIS A 6 -8.67 -1.60 -2.55
C HIS A 6 -8.07 -0.64 -3.58
N CYS A 7 -7.84 -1.11 -4.81
CA CYS A 7 -7.43 -0.24 -5.90
C CYS A 7 -8.59 0.70 -6.32
N LEU A 8 -8.30 1.74 -7.11
CA LEU A 8 -9.29 2.77 -7.50
C LEU A 8 -10.55 2.19 -8.18
N CYS A 9 -10.37 1.17 -9.04
CA CYS A 9 -11.48 0.50 -9.71
C CYS A 9 -12.14 -0.61 -8.89
N LYS A 10 -11.61 -0.91 -7.69
CA LYS A 10 -12.06 -1.99 -6.78
C LYS A 10 -11.89 -3.43 -7.27
N ALA A 11 -11.17 -3.64 -8.38
CA ALA A 11 -10.88 -4.99 -8.89
C ALA A 11 -9.89 -5.76 -8.00
N VAL A 12 -9.06 -5.05 -7.23
CA VAL A 12 -8.11 -5.61 -6.26
C VAL A 12 -8.48 -5.14 -4.86
N THR A 13 -8.51 -6.05 -3.91
CA THR A 13 -8.69 -5.79 -2.47
C THR A 13 -7.56 -6.40 -1.68
N TYR A 14 -7.25 -5.83 -0.52
CA TYR A 14 -6.25 -6.38 0.39
C TYR A 14 -6.63 -6.19 1.86
N THR A 15 -6.09 -7.07 2.70
CA THR A 15 -6.10 -6.98 4.15
C THR A 15 -4.72 -7.34 4.69
N VAL A 16 -4.30 -6.70 5.78
CA VAL A 16 -3.05 -7.01 6.48
C VAL A 16 -3.35 -7.33 7.93
N ASP A 17 -2.91 -8.50 8.38
CA ASP A 17 -3.06 -8.98 9.76
C ASP A 17 -2.00 -8.33 10.68
N MET A 18 -2.11 -7.01 10.87
CA MET A 18 -1.34 -6.23 11.84
C MET A 18 -2.03 -4.91 12.20
N ASP A 19 -1.78 -4.40 13.40
CA ASP A 19 -2.41 -3.16 13.89
C ASP A 19 -1.84 -1.88 13.26
N GLU A 20 -0.55 -1.90 12.90
CA GLU A 20 0.20 -0.78 12.32
C GLU A 20 1.31 -1.24 11.37
N PRO A 21 1.69 -0.48 10.32
CA PRO A 21 2.81 -0.83 9.44
C PRO A 21 4.17 -0.78 10.16
N LEU A 22 5.15 -1.54 9.65
CA LEU A 22 6.53 -1.50 10.17
C LEU A 22 7.22 -0.16 9.91
N LEU A 23 6.84 0.50 8.81
CA LEU A 23 7.31 1.82 8.42
C LEU A 23 6.23 2.51 7.60
N VAL A 24 6.08 3.81 7.80
CA VAL A 24 5.31 4.69 6.94
C VAL A 24 6.22 5.84 6.53
N GLY A 25 6.32 6.13 5.23
CA GLY A 25 7.25 7.12 4.71
C GLY A 25 6.82 7.77 3.42
N TYR A 26 7.50 8.85 3.07
CA TYR A 26 7.38 9.52 1.78
C TYR A 26 8.54 9.10 0.88
N ASP A 27 8.24 8.37 -0.19
CA ASP A 27 9.22 8.00 -1.21
C ASP A 27 9.21 9.00 -2.36
N HIS A 28 10.40 9.44 -2.75
CA HIS A 28 10.65 10.48 -3.74
C HIS A 28 11.37 9.93 -4.98
N CYS A 29 11.50 8.61 -5.15
CA CYS A 29 12.07 8.06 -6.37
C CYS A 29 11.19 8.36 -7.60
N ASP A 30 11.80 8.31 -8.80
CA ASP A 30 11.12 8.64 -10.06
C ASP A 30 9.88 7.75 -10.29
N ASP A 31 9.97 6.46 -9.97
CA ASP A 31 8.86 5.52 -10.11
C ASP A 31 7.68 5.87 -9.20
N CYS A 32 7.95 6.22 -7.93
CA CYS A 32 6.92 6.61 -6.98
C CYS A 32 6.25 7.93 -7.36
N GLN A 33 7.00 8.90 -7.87
CA GLN A 33 6.44 10.16 -8.38
C GLN A 33 5.52 9.92 -9.58
N ARG A 34 5.94 9.09 -10.54
CA ARG A 34 5.13 8.73 -11.72
C ARG A 34 3.87 7.95 -11.34
N GLN A 35 3.97 7.02 -10.40
CA GLN A 35 2.84 6.20 -9.95
C GLN A 35 1.76 7.05 -9.28
N SER A 36 2.15 7.98 -8.41
CA SER A 36 1.19 8.81 -7.65
C SER A 36 0.76 10.07 -8.41
N GLY A 37 1.53 10.52 -9.41
CA GLY A 37 1.34 11.81 -10.07
C GLY A 37 1.65 13.01 -9.15
N SER A 38 2.33 12.78 -8.03
CA SER A 38 2.67 13.77 -7.00
C SER A 38 4.19 13.88 -6.82
N THR A 39 4.65 14.83 -6.01
CA THR A 39 6.08 15.01 -5.68
C THR A 39 6.65 13.86 -4.83
N TYR A 40 5.78 13.03 -4.24
CA TYR A 40 6.15 11.83 -3.50
C TYR A 40 4.99 10.81 -3.50
N SER A 41 5.28 9.59 -3.06
CA SER A 41 4.26 8.59 -2.70
C SER A 41 4.28 8.33 -1.19
N LEU A 42 3.10 8.23 -0.57
CA LEU A 42 2.97 7.73 0.81
C LEU A 42 3.01 6.20 0.77
N VAL A 43 4.06 5.62 1.31
CA VAL A 43 4.29 4.16 1.31
C VAL A 43 4.23 3.58 2.71
N GLY A 44 3.73 2.36 2.82
CA GLY A 44 3.71 1.57 4.05
C GLY A 44 4.41 0.23 3.85
N VAL A 45 5.27 -0.17 4.79
CA VAL A 45 5.98 -1.46 4.77
C VAL A 45 5.27 -2.44 5.71
N VAL A 46 4.89 -3.60 5.20
CA VAL A 46 4.22 -4.67 5.95
C VAL A 46 4.91 -6.01 5.72
N LYS A 47 4.68 -7.00 6.60
CA LYS A 47 5.17 -8.35 6.35
C LYS A 47 4.33 -9.03 5.28
N LYS A 48 5.01 -9.64 4.30
CA LYS A 48 4.35 -10.36 3.21
C LYS A 48 3.45 -11.49 3.71
N ASP A 49 3.89 -12.23 4.72
CA ASP A 49 3.15 -13.38 5.27
C ASP A 49 1.82 -12.98 5.93
N TRP A 50 1.63 -11.69 6.22
CA TRP A 50 0.42 -11.15 6.85
C TRP A 50 -0.48 -10.41 5.84
N LEU A 51 -0.07 -10.32 4.58
CA LEU A 51 -0.82 -9.67 3.50
C LEU A 51 -1.67 -10.71 2.76
N ALA A 52 -2.98 -10.52 2.78
CA ALA A 52 -3.90 -11.21 1.88
C ALA A 52 -4.38 -10.24 0.79
N MET A 53 -4.36 -10.69 -0.47
CA MET A 53 -4.81 -9.92 -1.63
C MET A 53 -5.72 -10.76 -2.51
N ASN A 54 -6.74 -10.13 -3.09
CA ASN A 54 -7.64 -10.74 -4.08
C ASN A 54 -7.77 -9.80 -5.28
N GLY A 55 -7.83 -10.36 -6.49
CA GLY A 55 -7.99 -9.60 -7.73
C GLY A 55 -7.49 -10.37 -8.96
N PRO A 56 -7.68 -9.81 -10.17
CA PRO A 56 -7.17 -10.37 -11.42
C PRO A 56 -5.64 -10.35 -11.52
#